data_AF-A0A7L1W0B6-F1
#
_entry.id   AF-A0A7L1W0B6-F1
#
_cell.length_a   1.000
_cell.length_b   1.000
_cell.length_c   1.000
_cell.angle_alpha   90.00
_cell.angle_beta   90.00
_cell.angle_gamma   90.00
#
_symmetry.space_group_name_H-M   'P 1'
#
loop_
_entity.id
_entity.type
_entity.pdbx_description
1 polymer ?
#
loop_
_entity_poly.entity_id
_entity_poly.type
_entity_poly.pdbx_seq_one_letter_code
_entity_poly.pdbx_strand_id
1 'polypeptide(L)'
;RFLDYLSDLCVSMNKSIPVTQELICKAVLNPANADILIETKLVLSRFEFEEVSSGENALEVGEDEEEVWLFWRDSNKEIRSKSIRELAQDAKEGQKEDRDVLSYYRYQLNLFARMCLDRQYLAINEISGQLDVDLILRCMADENLPYDLRASFCRLMLHMHVDRDPQEQVTPVKYARLWSEIPSEIAIDDYDSSGTSKDEIKERFAQTMEFVEEYLRDVVCQRFPFSDKEKNKLTFEVVNLARNLIYFGFYNFCDLLRLTKILLAILDCVHI
;
A
#
# COMPACT_ATOMS: atom_id res chain seq x y z
N ARG A 1 12.75 16.11 -3.43
CA ARG A 1 12.74 17.30 -4.31
C ARG A 1 12.89 16.97 -5.80
N PHE A 2 14.01 16.45 -6.31
CA PHE A 2 14.08 16.10 -7.75
C PHE A 2 13.12 14.96 -8.12
N LEU A 3 12.99 13.95 -7.25
CA LEU A 3 11.99 12.90 -7.39
C LEU A 3 10.55 13.43 -7.39
N ASP A 4 10.26 14.52 -6.67
CA ASP A 4 8.93 15.15 -6.70
C ASP A 4 8.63 15.75 -8.06
N TYR A 5 9.61 16.44 -8.67
CA TYR A 5 9.43 16.98 -10.01
C TYR A 5 9.23 15.88 -11.04
N LEU A 6 9.94 14.75 -10.93
CA LEU A 6 9.69 13.57 -11.77
C LEU A 6 8.28 13.00 -11.55
N SER A 7 7.84 12.92 -10.28
CA SER A 7 6.50 12.47 -9.91
C SER A 7 5.42 13.40 -10.50
N ASP A 8 5.63 14.71 -10.47
CA ASP A 8 4.73 15.71 -11.07
C ASP A 8 4.71 15.68 -12.59
N LEU A 9 5.79 15.26 -13.25
CA LEU A 9 5.81 15.09 -14.71
C LEU A 9 4.99 13.86 -15.18
N CYS A 10 4.80 12.86 -14.32
CA CYS A 10 3.96 11.69 -14.64
C CYS A 10 2.46 12.03 -14.76
N VAL A 11 2.02 13.17 -14.21
CA VAL A 11 0.59 13.49 -14.05
C VAL A 11 0.28 14.92 -14.48
N SER A 12 -0.82 15.12 -15.20
CA SER A 12 -1.39 16.44 -15.46
C SER A 12 -2.88 16.43 -15.14
N MET A 13 -3.34 17.39 -14.33
CA MET A 13 -4.74 17.51 -13.91
C MET A 13 -5.32 16.19 -13.35
N ASN A 14 -4.54 15.49 -12.51
CA ASN A 14 -4.87 14.18 -11.94
C ASN A 14 -5.11 13.06 -12.97
N LYS A 15 -4.57 13.19 -14.19
CA LYS A 15 -4.54 12.14 -15.20
C LYS A 15 -3.10 11.76 -15.53
N SER A 16 -2.84 10.47 -15.72
CA SER A 16 -1.53 10.01 -16.18
C SER A 16 -1.20 10.55 -17.56
N ILE A 17 0.10 10.72 -17.82
CA ILE A 17 0.64 10.95 -19.16
C ILE A 17 1.44 9.71 -19.55
N PRO A 18 0.84 8.74 -20.28
CA PRO A 18 1.46 7.44 -20.53
C PRO A 18 2.84 7.52 -21.17
N VAL A 19 3.02 8.45 -22.12
CA VAL A 19 4.30 8.66 -22.82
C VAL A 19 5.39 9.14 -21.85
N THR A 20 5.07 10.08 -20.97
CA THR A 20 6.02 10.58 -19.97
C THR A 20 6.35 9.51 -18.94
N GLN A 21 5.34 8.78 -18.47
CA GLN A 21 5.54 7.65 -17.56
C GLN A 21 6.48 6.62 -18.19
N GLU A 22 6.27 6.22 -19.45
CA GLU A 22 7.13 5.25 -20.14
C GLU A 22 8.59 5.70 -20.19
N LEU A 23 8.84 6.97 -20.54
CA LEU A 23 10.20 7.51 -20.60
C LEU A 23 10.86 7.53 -19.21
N ILE A 24 10.13 7.92 -18.17
CA ILE A 24 10.62 7.91 -16.80
C ILE A 24 10.89 6.49 -16.32
N CYS A 25 10.00 5.53 -16.62
CA CYS A 25 10.19 4.11 -16.29
C CYS A 25 11.47 3.56 -16.89
N LYS A 26 11.67 3.76 -18.20
CA LYS A 26 12.87 3.27 -18.91
C LYS A 26 14.16 3.90 -18.41
N ALA A 27 14.12 5.14 -17.93
CA ALA A 27 15.28 5.85 -17.42
C ALA A 27 15.59 5.47 -15.96
N VAL A 28 14.58 5.51 -15.07
CA VAL A 28 14.74 5.30 -13.63
C VAL A 28 14.99 3.84 -13.30
N LEU A 29 14.28 2.91 -13.96
CA LEU A 29 14.41 1.46 -13.73
C LEU A 29 15.55 0.84 -14.54
N ASN A 30 16.38 1.65 -15.21
CA ASN A 30 17.55 1.15 -15.91
C ASN A 30 18.57 0.63 -14.89
N PRO A 31 19.12 -0.60 -15.04
CA PRO A 31 20.16 -1.13 -14.15
C PRO A 31 21.38 -0.22 -13.99
N ALA A 32 21.67 0.63 -14.98
CA ALA A 32 22.75 1.62 -14.89
C ALA A 32 22.52 2.67 -13.79
N ASN A 33 21.26 2.90 -13.40
CA ASN A 33 20.84 3.86 -12.38
C ASN A 33 20.30 3.14 -11.12
N ALA A 34 20.55 1.84 -10.95
CA ALA A 34 20.08 1.11 -9.77
C ALA A 34 20.70 1.64 -8.46
N ASP A 35 21.82 2.38 -8.54
CA ASP A 35 22.50 2.98 -7.40
C ASP A 35 21.73 4.12 -6.74
N ILE A 36 20.80 4.78 -7.45
CA ILE A 36 19.96 5.84 -6.88
C ILE A 36 18.70 5.31 -6.19
N LEU A 37 18.37 4.02 -6.34
CA LEU A 37 17.16 3.44 -5.77
C LEU A 37 17.48 2.78 -4.43
N ILE A 38 16.61 2.99 -3.45
CA ILE A 38 16.63 2.23 -2.20
C ILE A 38 15.95 0.89 -2.46
N GLU A 39 16.68 -0.20 -2.26
CA GLU A 39 16.13 -1.54 -2.31
C GLU A 39 15.39 -1.85 -1.01
N THR A 40 14.19 -2.42 -1.13
CA THR A 40 13.40 -2.91 0.01
C THR A 40 13.31 -4.41 -0.06
N LYS A 41 13.58 -5.11 1.04
CA LYS A 41 13.47 -6.57 1.13
C LYS A 41 12.83 -6.97 2.46
N LEU A 42 12.11 -8.07 2.43
CA LEU A 42 11.64 -8.74 3.63
C LEU A 42 12.73 -9.74 4.06
N VAL A 43 13.29 -9.55 5.25
CA VAL A 43 14.40 -10.36 5.75
C VAL A 43 13.93 -11.12 6.99
N LEU A 44 14.13 -12.44 6.97
CA LEU A 44 14.00 -13.28 8.15
C LEU A 44 15.19 -13.02 9.06
N SER A 45 14.93 -12.51 10.27
CA SER A 45 15.91 -12.10 11.28
C SER A 45 17.10 -13.08 11.47
N ARG A 46 16.91 -14.38 11.25
CA ARG A 46 17.96 -15.40 11.43
C ARG A 46 18.77 -15.82 10.20
N PHE A 47 18.33 -15.59 8.96
CA PHE A 47 18.89 -16.34 7.82
C PHE A 47 19.86 -15.60 6.90
N GLU A 48 19.91 -14.26 6.88
CA GLU A 48 20.76 -13.54 5.92
C GLU A 48 21.94 -12.76 6.53
N PHE A 49 22.00 -12.61 7.86
CA PHE A 49 23.11 -11.88 8.53
C PHE A 49 24.23 -12.78 9.10
N GLU A 50 24.07 -14.11 9.05
CA GLU A 50 25.09 -15.06 9.54
C GLU A 50 26.35 -15.14 8.65
N GLU A 51 26.38 -14.57 7.43
CA GLU A 51 27.60 -14.60 6.61
C GLU A 51 28.66 -13.53 6.99
N VAL A 52 28.37 -12.58 7.90
CA VAL A 52 29.32 -11.47 8.18
C VAL A 52 29.70 -11.30 9.66
N SER A 53 29.12 -12.03 10.61
CA SER A 53 29.51 -11.91 12.02
C SER A 53 29.84 -13.25 12.68
N SER A 54 31.11 -13.65 12.56
CA SER A 54 31.73 -14.55 13.54
C SER A 54 31.74 -13.88 14.91
N GLY A 55 31.12 -14.53 15.91
CA GLY A 55 31.41 -14.27 17.32
C GLY A 55 30.16 -14.23 18.20
N GLU A 56 29.77 -15.41 18.68
CA GLU A 56 29.08 -15.69 19.96
C GLU A 56 28.38 -14.52 20.66
N ASN A 57 27.03 -14.51 20.65
CA ASN A 57 26.23 -14.38 21.88
C ASN A 57 24.72 -14.58 21.65
N ALA A 58 24.17 -15.40 22.55
CA ALA A 58 22.82 -15.36 23.11
C ALA A 58 21.60 -15.70 22.22
N LEU A 59 21.22 -16.98 22.32
CA LEU A 59 19.87 -17.45 22.66
C LEU A 59 18.86 -16.35 23.06
N GLU A 60 18.10 -15.85 22.10
CA GLU A 60 16.73 -15.40 22.34
C GLU A 60 15.79 -16.21 21.44
N VAL A 61 14.85 -16.90 22.08
CA VAL A 61 13.65 -17.47 21.45
C VAL A 61 12.70 -16.29 21.21
N GLY A 62 13.10 -15.38 20.32
CA GLY A 62 12.20 -14.40 19.72
C GLY A 62 11.40 -15.11 18.64
N GLU A 63 10.10 -14.87 18.60
CA GLU A 63 9.24 -15.25 17.48
C GLU A 63 9.93 -14.80 16.18
N ASP A 64 9.93 -15.66 15.15
CA ASP A 64 10.58 -15.38 13.87
C ASP A 64 9.88 -14.18 13.20
N GLU A 65 10.20 -12.95 13.63
CA GLU A 65 9.64 -11.73 13.07
C GLU A 65 10.37 -11.39 11.77
N GLU A 66 9.69 -11.62 10.66
CA GLU A 66 10.08 -11.10 9.35
C GLU A 66 9.98 -9.58 9.34
N GLU A 67 11.12 -8.90 9.19
CA GLU A 67 11.21 -7.46 9.24
C GLU A 67 11.57 -6.87 7.87
N VAL A 68 11.11 -5.65 7.61
CA VAL A 68 11.38 -4.94 6.34
C VAL A 68 12.69 -4.16 6.47
N TRP A 69 13.64 -4.49 5.60
CA TRP A 69 14.96 -3.87 5.54
C TRP A 69 15.11 -3.00 4.29
N LEU A 70 15.76 -1.85 4.48
CA LEU A 70 16.14 -0.93 3.42
C LEU A 70 17.63 -1.03 3.16
N PHE A 71 18.01 -1.14 1.89
CA PHE A 71 19.39 -1.17 1.43
C PHE A 71 19.60 0.00 0.47
N TRP A 72 20.59 0.85 0.75
CA TRP A 72 20.89 2.00 -0.10
C TRP A 72 22.39 2.22 -0.20
N ARG A 73 22.80 2.91 -1.27
CA ARG A 73 24.20 3.33 -1.43
C ARG A 73 24.37 4.74 -0.91
N ASP A 74 25.35 4.91 -0.02
CA ASP A 74 25.75 6.24 0.44
C ASP A 74 26.55 6.97 -0.65
N SER A 75 26.83 8.25 -0.43
CA SER A 75 27.66 9.12 -1.28
C SER A 75 29.04 8.51 -1.56
N ASN A 76 29.55 7.69 -0.64
CA ASN A 76 30.82 6.95 -0.78
C ASN A 76 30.69 5.63 -1.56
N LYS A 77 29.51 5.32 -2.09
CA LYS A 77 29.14 4.06 -2.77
C LYS A 77 29.19 2.81 -1.89
N GLU A 78 29.24 2.99 -0.57
CA GLU A 78 29.11 1.90 0.39
C GLU A 78 27.63 1.54 0.56
N ILE A 79 27.37 0.23 0.65
CA ILE A 79 26.01 -0.28 0.88
C ILE A 79 25.73 -0.18 2.36
N ARG A 80 24.75 0.64 2.73
CA ARG A 80 24.18 0.70 4.07
C ARG A 80 22.87 -0.07 4.09
N SER A 81 22.59 -0.72 5.21
CA SER A 81 21.31 -1.39 5.45
C SER A 81 20.80 -1.07 6.84
N LYS A 82 19.48 -0.94 6.97
CA LYS A 82 18.81 -0.70 8.25
C LYS A 82 17.35 -1.16 8.19
N SER A 83 16.82 -1.62 9.32
CA SER A 83 15.38 -1.88 9.46
C SER A 83 14.58 -0.58 9.26
N ILE A 84 13.42 -0.69 8.61
CA ILE A 84 12.51 0.45 8.46
C ILE A 84 11.99 0.96 9.81
N ARG A 85 11.85 0.09 10.82
CA ARG A 85 11.41 0.43 12.19
C ARG A 85 12.48 1.22 12.91
N GLU A 86 13.71 0.70 12.90
CA GLU A 86 14.87 1.38 13.50
C GLU A 86 15.11 2.74 12.83
N LEU A 87 15.03 2.80 11.50
CA LEU A 87 15.16 4.04 10.76
C LEU A 87 14.08 5.07 11.13
N ALA A 88 12.83 4.61 11.31
CA ALA A 88 11.72 5.45 11.75
C ALA A 88 11.89 5.95 13.19
N GLN A 89 12.39 5.11 14.09
CA GLN A 89 12.66 5.50 15.47
C GLN A 89 13.78 6.54 15.54
N ASP A 90 14.91 6.31 14.89
CA ASP A 90 16.05 7.22 14.93
C ASP A 90 15.74 8.58 14.28
N ALA A 91 14.91 8.57 13.23
CA ALA A 91 14.37 9.79 12.65
C ALA A 91 13.45 10.56 13.62
N LYS A 92 12.67 9.87 14.48
CA LYS A 92 11.88 10.50 15.55
C LYS A 92 12.77 11.06 16.66
N GLU A 93 13.88 10.38 16.98
CA GLU A 93 14.88 10.83 17.96
C GLU A 93 15.72 12.01 17.46
N GLY A 94 15.58 12.38 16.17
CA GLY A 94 16.14 13.60 15.59
C GLY A 94 17.44 13.38 14.81
N GLN A 95 17.79 12.13 14.48
CA GLN A 95 18.91 11.83 13.59
C GLN A 95 18.63 12.35 12.19
N LYS A 96 19.48 13.27 11.72
CA LYS A 96 19.27 13.95 10.42
C LYS A 96 19.45 13.02 9.23
N GLU A 97 20.48 12.16 9.27
CA GLU A 97 20.77 11.22 8.18
C GLU A 97 19.56 10.29 7.94
N ASP A 98 19.04 9.68 9.00
CA ASP A 98 17.91 8.75 8.90
C ASP A 98 16.62 9.44 8.44
N ARG A 99 16.38 10.68 8.91
CA ARG A 99 15.26 11.49 8.44
C ARG A 99 15.36 11.81 6.95
N ASP A 100 16.57 12.06 6.45
CA ASP A 100 16.79 12.36 5.04
C ASP A 100 16.64 11.10 4.17
N VAL A 101 17.11 9.94 4.65
CA VAL A 101 16.90 8.64 3.99
C VAL A 101 15.41 8.29 3.92
N LEU A 102 14.65 8.42 5.03
CA LEU A 102 13.20 8.22 5.01
C LEU A 102 12.47 9.18 4.08
N SER A 103 12.88 10.46 4.09
CA SER A 103 12.30 11.45 3.21
C SER A 103 12.54 11.06 1.75
N TYR A 104 13.74 10.61 1.41
CA TYR A 104 14.09 10.12 0.08
C TYR A 104 13.25 8.90 -0.30
N TYR A 105 13.16 7.90 0.59
CA TYR A 105 12.37 6.70 0.38
C TYR A 105 10.88 7.01 0.16
N ARG A 106 10.31 7.91 0.95
CA ARG A 106 8.93 8.39 0.76
C ARG A 106 8.71 8.99 -0.63
N TYR A 107 9.66 9.80 -1.12
CA TYR A 107 9.57 10.35 -2.48
C TYR A 107 9.73 9.28 -3.56
N GLN A 108 10.57 8.27 -3.34
CA GLN A 108 10.71 7.12 -4.24
C GLN A 108 9.39 6.33 -4.33
N LEU A 109 8.75 6.01 -3.20
CA LEU A 109 7.45 5.32 -3.20
C LEU A 109 6.36 6.13 -3.91
N ASN A 110 6.32 7.45 -3.71
CA ASN A 110 5.38 8.32 -4.42
C ASN A 110 5.65 8.38 -5.92
N LEU A 111 6.91 8.36 -6.34
CA LEU A 111 7.28 8.26 -7.76
C LEU A 111 6.81 6.91 -8.34
N PHE A 112 7.09 5.79 -7.66
CA PHE A 112 6.63 4.47 -8.08
C PHE A 112 5.11 4.39 -8.22
N ALA A 113 4.36 4.91 -7.23
CA ALA A 113 2.91 4.94 -7.29
C ALA A 113 2.38 5.72 -8.51
N ARG A 114 3.01 6.84 -8.88
CA ARG A 114 2.65 7.62 -10.08
C ARG A 114 3.15 7.02 -11.38
N MET A 115 4.23 6.24 -11.35
CA MET A 115 4.70 5.48 -12.52
C MET A 115 3.76 4.33 -12.85
N CYS A 116 3.17 3.68 -11.84
CA CYS A 116 2.21 2.58 -12.00
C CYS A 116 0.76 3.03 -12.29
N LEU A 117 0.45 4.33 -12.13
CA LEU A 117 -0.88 4.88 -12.34
C LEU A 117 -1.44 4.55 -13.73
N ASP A 118 -2.74 4.23 -13.80
CA ASP A 118 -3.49 3.86 -15.01
C ASP A 118 -2.89 2.65 -15.76
N ARG A 119 -2.49 1.61 -15.01
CA ARG A 119 -2.06 0.28 -15.52
C ARG A 119 -0.81 0.32 -16.40
N GLN A 120 0.18 1.12 -16.04
CA GLN A 120 1.47 1.13 -16.74
C GLN A 120 2.29 -0.12 -16.40
N TYR A 121 2.08 -1.20 -17.15
CA TYR A 121 2.67 -2.52 -16.87
C TYR A 121 4.20 -2.57 -16.94
N LEU A 122 4.83 -1.63 -17.66
CA LEU A 122 6.29 -1.54 -17.68
C LEU A 122 6.86 -1.28 -16.28
N ALA A 123 6.21 -0.41 -15.51
CA ALA A 123 6.60 -0.14 -14.12
C ALA A 123 6.15 -1.26 -13.19
N ILE A 124 4.90 -1.69 -13.33
CA ILE A 124 4.28 -2.67 -12.42
C ILE A 124 5.06 -3.98 -12.45
N ASN A 125 5.45 -4.49 -13.62
CA ASN A 125 6.13 -5.79 -13.72
C ASN A 125 7.53 -5.77 -13.09
N GLU A 126 8.26 -4.66 -13.20
CA GLU A 126 9.59 -4.52 -12.60
C GLU A 126 9.50 -4.28 -11.08
N ILE A 127 8.60 -3.40 -10.62
CA ILE A 127 8.53 -2.98 -9.21
C ILE A 127 7.79 -4.02 -8.35
N SER A 128 6.76 -4.69 -8.89
CA SER A 128 5.95 -5.66 -8.11
C SER A 128 6.73 -6.91 -7.70
N GLY A 129 7.87 -7.21 -8.33
CA GLY A 129 8.75 -8.28 -7.90
C GLY A 129 9.51 -7.97 -6.62
N GLN A 130 9.80 -6.69 -6.35
CA GLN A 130 10.48 -6.23 -5.14
C GLN A 130 9.51 -5.87 -4.01
N LEU A 131 8.38 -5.26 -4.36
CA LEU A 131 7.39 -4.77 -3.41
C LEU A 131 6.11 -5.59 -3.56
N ASP A 132 6.06 -6.74 -2.90
CA ASP A 132 4.90 -7.62 -2.90
C ASP A 132 3.76 -7.09 -2.01
N VAL A 133 2.62 -7.80 -2.01
CA VAL A 133 1.43 -7.37 -1.27
C VAL A 133 1.66 -7.46 0.24
N ASP A 134 2.34 -8.51 0.69
CA ASP A 134 2.56 -8.77 2.11
C ASP A 134 3.52 -7.74 2.73
N LEU A 135 4.64 -7.43 2.07
CA LEU A 135 5.58 -6.39 2.52
C LEU A 135 4.88 -5.03 2.62
N ILE A 136 4.11 -4.63 1.59
CA ILE A 136 3.40 -3.35 1.62
C ILE A 136 2.35 -3.34 2.73
N LEU A 137 1.61 -4.44 2.92
CA LEU A 137 0.59 -4.53 3.96
C LEU A 137 1.20 -4.40 5.36
N ARG A 138 2.33 -5.05 5.62
CA ARG A 138 3.06 -4.92 6.90
C ARG A 138 3.49 -3.48 7.15
N CYS A 139 4.05 -2.81 6.15
CA CYS A 139 4.40 -1.39 6.25
C CYS A 139 3.17 -0.49 6.45
N MET A 140 2.01 -0.84 5.90
CA MET A 140 0.76 -0.11 6.12
C MET A 140 0.20 -0.33 7.53
N ALA A 141 0.31 -1.54 8.05
CA ALA A 141 -0.20 -1.95 9.36
C ALA A 141 0.67 -1.46 10.53
N ASP A 142 1.99 -1.31 10.34
CA ASP A 142 2.91 -0.92 11.40
C ASP A 142 2.66 0.51 11.90
N GLU A 143 2.22 0.63 13.17
CA GLU A 143 1.95 1.91 13.82
C GLU A 143 3.22 2.67 14.24
N ASN A 144 4.37 1.99 14.29
CA ASN A 144 5.64 2.65 14.60
C ASN A 144 6.12 3.52 13.44
N LEU A 145 5.65 3.25 12.22
CA LEU A 145 6.01 4.02 11.04
C LEU A 145 5.26 5.36 10.96
N PRO A 146 5.89 6.42 10.43
CA PRO A 146 5.23 7.70 10.20
C PRO A 146 3.98 7.59 9.31
N TYR A 147 2.92 8.34 9.63
CA TYR A 147 1.65 8.29 8.89
C TYR A 147 1.79 8.65 7.41
N ASP A 148 2.71 9.54 7.08
CA ASP A 148 2.98 9.95 5.69
C ASP A 148 3.65 8.84 4.86
N LEU A 149 4.55 8.07 5.47
CA LEU A 149 5.18 6.91 4.86
C LEU A 149 4.14 5.79 4.63
N ARG A 150 3.32 5.51 5.65
CA ARG A 150 2.18 4.58 5.53
C ARG A 150 1.21 5.00 4.43
N ALA A 151 0.95 6.31 4.28
CA ALA A 151 0.11 6.84 3.21
C ALA A 151 0.72 6.60 1.82
N SER A 152 2.04 6.75 1.68
CA SER A 152 2.75 6.40 0.44
C SER A 152 2.63 4.92 0.09
N PHE A 153 2.72 4.02 1.08
CA PHE A 153 2.48 2.59 0.88
C PHE A 153 1.03 2.27 0.48
N CYS A 154 0.03 2.92 1.11
CA CYS A 154 -1.38 2.77 0.72
C CYS A 154 -1.60 3.16 -0.75
N ARG A 155 -1.00 4.27 -1.18
CA ARG A 155 -1.10 4.74 -2.56
C ARG A 155 -0.42 3.78 -3.54
N LEU A 156 0.72 3.21 -3.15
CA LEU A 156 1.43 2.22 -3.95
C LEU A 156 0.63 0.91 -4.06
N MET A 157 0.05 0.41 -2.97
CA MET A 157 -0.84 -0.76 -2.96
C MET A 157 -1.96 -0.60 -3.99
N LEU A 158 -2.59 0.58 -3.99
CA LEU A 158 -3.69 0.89 -4.91
C LEU A 158 -3.25 0.80 -6.38
N HIS A 159 -2.19 1.51 -6.78
CA HIS A 159 -1.84 1.63 -8.20
C HIS A 159 -1.02 0.47 -8.76
N MET A 160 -0.39 -0.34 -7.91
CA MET A 160 0.47 -1.44 -8.35
C MET A 160 -0.20 -2.81 -8.26
N HIS A 161 -0.94 -3.08 -7.18
CA HIS A 161 -1.52 -4.40 -6.93
C HIS A 161 -3.03 -4.42 -7.11
N VAL A 162 -3.74 -3.38 -6.64
CA VAL A 162 -5.20 -3.32 -6.73
C VAL A 162 -5.64 -2.94 -8.16
N ASP A 163 -5.18 -1.83 -8.75
CA ASP A 163 -5.53 -1.50 -10.14
C ASP A 163 -4.69 -2.30 -11.16
N ARG A 164 -4.99 -3.60 -11.28
CA ARG A 164 -4.33 -4.53 -12.19
C ARG A 164 -5.35 -5.38 -12.94
N ASP A 165 -5.09 -5.71 -14.20
CA ASP A 165 -5.91 -6.67 -14.95
C ASP A 165 -5.93 -8.03 -14.21
N PRO A 166 -7.08 -8.72 -14.13
CA PRO A 166 -8.33 -8.51 -14.87
C PRO A 166 -9.39 -7.65 -14.15
N GLN A 167 -9.00 -6.80 -13.18
CA GLN A 167 -9.97 -6.08 -12.37
C GLN A 167 -10.67 -4.97 -13.18
N GLU A 168 -11.99 -4.95 -13.15
CA GLU A 168 -12.82 -3.95 -13.82
C GLU A 168 -13.91 -3.44 -12.88
N GLN A 169 -14.35 -2.20 -13.11
CA GLN A 169 -15.43 -1.62 -12.32
C GLN A 169 -16.72 -2.41 -12.52
N VAL A 170 -17.30 -2.88 -11.42
CA VAL A 170 -18.55 -3.62 -11.43
C VAL A 170 -19.70 -2.66 -11.69
N THR A 171 -20.59 -3.04 -12.60
CA THR A 171 -21.84 -2.29 -12.81
C THR A 171 -22.79 -2.58 -11.65
N PRO A 172 -23.18 -1.58 -10.84
CA PRO A 172 -23.98 -1.81 -9.64
C PRO A 172 -25.41 -2.25 -9.98
N VAL A 173 -25.93 -1.82 -11.13
CA VAL A 173 -27.29 -2.14 -11.58
C VAL A 173 -27.24 -2.96 -12.86
N LYS A 174 -27.60 -4.24 -12.75
CA LYS A 174 -27.80 -5.13 -13.90
C LYS A 174 -29.22 -4.95 -14.45
N TYR A 175 -29.33 -4.28 -15.60
CA TYR A 175 -30.60 -4.05 -16.30
C TYR A 175 -31.11 -5.29 -17.05
N ALA A 176 -30.21 -6.16 -17.49
CA ALA A 176 -30.54 -7.41 -18.15
C ALA A 176 -30.36 -8.58 -17.17
N ARG A 177 -31.37 -9.45 -17.08
CA ARG A 177 -31.36 -10.67 -16.28
C ARG A 177 -32.02 -11.79 -17.07
N LEU A 178 -31.54 -13.03 -16.90
CA LEU A 178 -32.22 -14.19 -17.45
C LEU A 178 -33.37 -14.57 -16.54
N TRP A 179 -34.54 -14.87 -17.11
CA TRP A 179 -35.71 -15.29 -16.34
C TRP A 179 -35.43 -16.53 -15.48
N SER A 180 -34.60 -17.45 -15.99
CA SER A 180 -34.19 -18.67 -15.29
C SER A 180 -33.29 -18.44 -14.07
N GLU A 181 -32.67 -17.27 -13.94
CA GLU A 181 -31.76 -16.93 -12.85
C GLU A 181 -32.45 -16.20 -11.69
N ILE A 182 -33.74 -15.89 -11.82
CA ILE A 182 -34.49 -15.17 -10.78
C ILE A 182 -35.06 -16.21 -9.80
N PRO A 183 -34.55 -16.28 -8.55
CA PRO A 183 -35.09 -17.19 -7.55
C PRO A 183 -36.46 -16.69 -7.06
N SER A 184 -37.25 -17.59 -6.46
CA SER A 184 -38.57 -17.26 -5.90
C SER A 184 -38.49 -16.42 -4.63
N GLU A 185 -37.40 -16.52 -3.88
CA GLU A 185 -37.10 -15.76 -2.67
C GLU A 185 -35.63 -15.30 -2.72
N ILE A 186 -35.34 -14.14 -2.13
CA ILE A 186 -33.99 -13.56 -2.12
C ILE A 186 -33.67 -13.11 -0.69
N ALA A 187 -32.67 -13.73 -0.08
CA ALA A 187 -32.03 -13.22 1.13
C ALA A 187 -30.76 -12.43 0.79
N ILE A 188 -30.26 -11.67 1.76
CA ILE A 188 -29.00 -10.92 1.62
C ILE A 188 -27.82 -11.86 1.38
N ASP A 189 -27.74 -12.95 2.14
CA ASP A 189 -26.64 -13.92 2.04
C ASP A 189 -26.64 -14.67 0.69
N ASP A 190 -27.82 -14.76 0.05
CA ASP A 190 -27.99 -15.39 -1.27
C ASP A 190 -27.62 -14.45 -2.43
N TYR A 191 -27.35 -13.17 -2.16
CA TYR A 191 -27.09 -12.17 -3.21
C TYR A 191 -25.71 -12.35 -3.86
N ASP A 192 -24.74 -12.87 -3.11
CA ASP A 192 -23.33 -12.99 -3.52
C ASP A 192 -22.91 -14.44 -3.84
N SER A 193 -23.80 -15.42 -3.70
CA SER A 193 -23.52 -16.85 -3.88
C SER A 193 -23.34 -17.30 -5.33
N SER A 194 -23.38 -16.36 -6.30
CA SER A 194 -22.92 -16.61 -7.66
C SER A 194 -21.38 -16.67 -7.68
N GLY A 195 -20.84 -17.81 -7.25
CA GLY A 195 -19.41 -18.11 -7.22
C GLY A 195 -18.74 -17.78 -8.55
N THR A 196 -17.81 -16.84 -8.51
CA THR A 196 -17.03 -16.41 -9.67
C THR A 196 -15.55 -16.48 -9.31
N SER A 197 -14.69 -16.48 -10.33
CA SER A 197 -13.21 -16.44 -10.26
C SER A 197 -12.63 -15.28 -9.43
N LYS A 198 -13.45 -14.50 -8.74
CA LYS A 198 -13.07 -13.42 -7.83
C LYS A 198 -12.65 -13.93 -6.45
N ASP A 199 -13.02 -15.16 -6.07
CA ASP A 199 -12.74 -15.65 -4.71
C ASP A 199 -11.24 -15.85 -4.44
N GLU A 200 -10.45 -16.32 -5.43
CA GLU A 200 -8.99 -16.43 -5.31
C GLU A 200 -8.30 -15.06 -5.17
N ILE A 201 -8.78 -14.05 -5.92
CA ILE A 201 -8.24 -12.69 -5.86
C ILE A 201 -8.68 -12.01 -4.55
N LYS A 202 -9.90 -12.30 -4.07
CA LYS A 202 -10.38 -11.86 -2.75
C LYS A 202 -9.53 -12.40 -1.62
N GLU A 203 -9.15 -13.68 -1.66
CA GLU A 203 -8.25 -14.27 -0.67
C GLU A 203 -6.92 -13.51 -0.58
N ARG A 204 -6.35 -13.14 -1.74
CA ARG A 204 -5.09 -12.38 -1.79
C ARG A 204 -5.18 -11.00 -1.12
N PHE A 205 -6.33 -10.34 -1.18
CA PHE A 205 -6.56 -9.02 -0.58
C PHE A 205 -7.38 -9.05 0.70
N ALA A 206 -7.68 -10.24 1.24
CA ALA A 206 -8.50 -10.40 2.44
C ALA A 206 -7.91 -9.62 3.63
N GLN A 207 -6.61 -9.79 3.86
CA GLN A 207 -5.89 -9.08 4.92
C GLN A 207 -5.84 -7.55 4.67
N THR A 208 -5.81 -7.12 3.39
CA THR A 208 -5.89 -5.69 3.05
C THR A 208 -7.27 -5.12 3.37
N MET A 209 -8.34 -5.87 3.09
CA MET A 209 -9.71 -5.46 3.45
C MET A 209 -9.90 -5.40 4.97
N GLU A 210 -9.37 -6.39 5.69
CA GLU A 210 -9.37 -6.41 7.15
C GLU A 210 -8.66 -5.18 7.73
N PHE A 211 -7.45 -4.87 7.25
CA PHE A 211 -6.71 -3.66 7.63
C PHE A 211 -7.53 -2.38 7.40
N VAL A 212 -8.21 -2.25 6.25
CA VAL A 212 -9.04 -1.07 5.94
C VAL A 212 -10.19 -0.94 6.95
N GLU A 213 -10.87 -2.05 7.27
CA GLU A 213 -11.98 -2.04 8.23
C GLU A 213 -11.53 -1.73 9.65
N GLU A 214 -10.42 -2.32 10.10
CA GLU A 214 -9.83 -2.08 11.41
C GLU A 214 -9.38 -0.63 11.55
N TYR A 215 -8.63 -0.11 10.58
CA TYR A 215 -8.18 1.29 10.59
C TYR A 215 -9.36 2.27 10.65
N LEU A 216 -10.41 2.05 9.85
CA LEU A 216 -11.59 2.92 9.86
C LEU A 216 -12.37 2.81 11.17
N ARG A 217 -12.43 1.62 11.79
CA ARG A 217 -13.04 1.44 13.11
C ARG A 217 -12.26 2.20 14.19
N ASP A 218 -10.94 2.16 14.14
CA ASP A 218 -10.09 2.89 15.09
C ASP A 218 -10.23 4.40 14.95
N VAL A 219 -10.44 4.90 13.73
CA VAL A 219 -10.78 6.31 13.50
C VAL A 219 -12.11 6.69 14.15
N VAL A 220 -13.15 5.85 14.04
CA VAL A 220 -14.45 6.08 14.72
C VAL A 220 -14.32 6.09 16.24
N CYS A 221 -13.49 5.22 16.81
CA CYS A 221 -13.27 5.14 18.25
C CYS A 221 -12.56 6.36 18.84
N GLN A 222 -11.99 7.24 18.00
CA GLN A 222 -11.26 8.41 18.45
C GLN A 222 -12.18 9.60 18.71
N ARG A 223 -11.87 10.33 19.80
CA ARG A 223 -12.66 11.48 20.24
C ARG A 223 -12.57 12.69 19.29
N PHE A 224 -11.44 12.83 18.58
CA PHE A 224 -11.18 13.90 17.62
C PHE A 224 -10.44 13.32 16.39
N PRO A 225 -11.13 12.58 15.50
CA PRO A 225 -10.49 11.79 14.45
C PRO A 225 -9.67 12.63 13.45
N PHE A 226 -10.01 13.91 13.29
CA PHE A 226 -9.42 14.79 12.27
C PHE A 226 -8.49 15.87 12.83
N SER A 227 -8.09 15.79 14.10
CA SER A 227 -7.21 16.79 14.71
C SER A 227 -5.79 16.77 14.14
N ASP A 228 -5.30 15.58 13.76
CA ASP A 228 -3.94 15.38 13.24
C ASP A 228 -3.92 15.43 11.70
N LYS A 229 -3.19 16.40 11.16
CA LYS A 229 -3.05 16.60 9.71
C LYS A 229 -2.30 15.46 9.02
N GLU A 230 -1.36 14.81 9.69
CA GLU A 230 -0.59 13.73 9.09
C GLU A 230 -1.43 12.47 9.01
N LYS A 231 -2.15 12.15 10.10
CA LYS A 231 -3.14 11.09 10.11
C LYS A 231 -4.23 11.30 9.05
N ASN A 232 -4.71 12.53 8.84
CA ASN A 232 -5.70 12.82 7.81
C ASN A 232 -5.23 12.44 6.39
N LYS A 233 -3.92 12.55 6.11
CA LYS A 233 -3.35 12.11 4.81
C LYS A 233 -3.43 10.59 4.68
N LEU A 234 -3.08 9.86 5.73
CA LEU A 234 -3.23 8.40 5.75
C LEU A 234 -4.69 7.98 5.57
N THR A 235 -5.59 8.59 6.34
CA THR A 235 -7.04 8.31 6.25
C THR A 235 -7.58 8.56 4.84
N PHE A 236 -7.12 9.62 4.17
CA PHE A 236 -7.51 9.88 2.78
C PHE A 236 -7.09 8.74 1.83
N GLU A 237 -5.85 8.26 1.93
CA GLU A 237 -5.37 7.16 1.08
C GLU A 237 -6.07 5.83 1.41
N VAL A 238 -6.34 5.55 2.69
CA VAL A 238 -7.10 4.35 3.10
C VAL A 238 -8.54 4.38 2.57
N VAL A 239 -9.22 5.53 2.65
CA VAL A 239 -10.56 5.70 2.09
C VAL A 239 -10.54 5.57 0.56
N ASN A 240 -9.50 6.09 -0.10
CA ASN A 240 -9.34 5.95 -1.54
C ASN A 240 -9.08 4.48 -1.96
N LEU A 241 -8.28 3.75 -1.19
CA LEU A 241 -8.08 2.31 -1.36
C LEU A 241 -9.40 1.55 -1.19
N ALA A 242 -10.15 1.82 -0.11
CA ALA A 242 -11.45 1.24 0.16
C ALA A 242 -12.43 1.47 -1.00
N ARG A 243 -12.50 2.70 -1.51
CA ARG A 243 -13.37 3.06 -2.64
C ARG A 243 -13.10 2.22 -3.89
N ASN A 244 -11.83 2.02 -4.25
CA ASN A 244 -11.47 1.24 -5.43
C ASN A 244 -11.73 -0.26 -5.23
N LEU A 245 -11.45 -0.79 -4.03
CA LEU A 245 -11.80 -2.17 -3.67
C LEU A 245 -13.31 -2.42 -3.77
N ILE A 246 -14.14 -1.46 -3.36
CA ILE A 246 -15.60 -1.53 -3.53
C ILE A 246 -15.99 -1.52 -5.01
N TYR A 247 -15.43 -0.61 -5.82
CA TYR A 247 -15.77 -0.55 -7.24
C TYR A 247 -15.35 -1.79 -8.03
N PHE A 248 -14.26 -2.45 -7.65
CA PHE A 248 -13.85 -3.73 -8.25
C PHE A 248 -14.65 -4.94 -7.73
N GLY A 249 -15.49 -4.72 -6.71
CA GLY A 249 -16.42 -5.73 -6.19
C GLY A 249 -15.74 -6.78 -5.32
N PHE A 250 -14.76 -6.37 -4.50
CA PHE A 250 -14.14 -7.25 -3.51
C PHE A 250 -15.03 -7.46 -2.28
N TYR A 251 -15.80 -6.44 -1.90
CA TYR A 251 -16.71 -6.50 -0.76
C TYR A 251 -18.04 -7.15 -1.15
N ASN A 252 -18.50 -8.06 -0.29
CA ASN A 252 -19.85 -8.63 -0.39
C ASN A 252 -20.88 -7.61 0.11
N PHE A 253 -22.17 -7.82 -0.19
CA PHE A 253 -23.23 -6.91 0.21
C PHE A 253 -23.32 -6.75 1.74
N CYS A 254 -23.12 -7.84 2.48
CA CYS A 254 -23.01 -7.79 3.96
C CYS A 254 -21.86 -6.88 4.43
N ASP A 255 -20.68 -7.01 3.82
CA ASP A 255 -19.52 -6.20 4.20
C ASP A 255 -19.72 -4.73 3.82
N LEU A 256 -20.37 -4.45 2.68
CA LEU A 256 -20.75 -3.09 2.29
C LEU A 256 -21.69 -2.45 3.31
N LEU A 257 -22.67 -3.20 3.84
CA LEU A 257 -23.54 -2.69 4.90
C LEU A 257 -22.79 -2.44 6.21
N ARG A 258 -21.78 -3.25 6.54
CA ARG A 258 -20.92 -3.03 7.71
C ARG A 258 -20.05 -1.77 7.51
N LEU A 259 -19.37 -1.68 6.37
CA LEU A 259 -18.47 -0.57 6.06
C LEU A 259 -19.20 0.77 5.96
N THR A 260 -20.40 0.80 5.35
CA THR A 260 -21.22 2.02 5.27
C THR A 260 -21.61 2.54 6.66
N LYS A 261 -21.94 1.66 7.61
CA LYS A 261 -22.19 2.08 9.01
C LYS A 261 -20.96 2.71 9.65
N ILE A 262 -19.77 2.14 9.43
CA ILE A 262 -18.51 2.70 9.94
C ILE A 262 -18.26 4.08 9.33
N LEU A 263 -18.38 4.21 8.00
CA LEU A 263 -18.17 5.48 7.31
C LEU A 263 -19.17 6.57 7.72
N LEU A 264 -20.44 6.23 7.94
CA LEU A 264 -21.44 7.17 8.46
C LEU A 264 -21.07 7.65 9.86
N ALA A 265 -20.61 6.76 10.73
CA ALA A 265 -20.16 7.15 12.07
C ALA A 265 -18.96 8.11 12.03
N ILE A 266 -18.02 7.91 11.09
CA ILE A 266 -16.90 8.86 10.88
C ILE A 266 -17.42 10.24 10.49
N LEU A 267 -18.39 10.32 9.57
CA LEU A 267 -18.97 11.59 9.13
C LEU A 267 -19.74 12.30 10.26
N ASP A 268 -20.48 11.55 11.08
CA ASP A 268 -21.17 12.11 12.24
C ASP A 268 -20.18 12.70 13.25
N CYS A 269 -19.00 12.10 13.43
CA CYS A 269 -17.92 12.64 14.27
C CYS A 269 -17.30 13.94 13.72
N VAL A 270 -17.48 14.29 12.43
CA VAL A 270 -17.00 15.57 11.86
C VAL A 270 -17.90 16.74 12.26
N HIS A 271 -19.16 16.48 12.57
CA HIS A 271 -20.17 17.51 12.82
C HIS A 271 -20.36 17.87 14.31
N ILE A 272 -19.51 17.32 15.19
CA ILE A 272 -19.47 17.60 16.64
C ILE A 272 -18.22 18.42 16.96
#